data_AF-A0A955K7T1-F1
#
_entry.id   AF-A0A955K7T1-F1
#
_cell.length_a   1.000
_cell.length_b   1.000
_cell.length_c   1.000
_cell.angle_alpha   90.00
_cell.angle_beta   90.00
_cell.angle_gamma   90.00
#
_symmetry.space_group_name_H-M   'P 1'
#
loop_
_entity.id
_entity.type
_entity.pdbx_description
1 polymer ?
#
loop_
_entity_poly.entity_id
_entity_poly.type
_entity_poly.pdbx_seq_one_letter_code
_entity_poly.pdbx_strand_id
1 'polypeptide(L)'
;MLQMFKPYKYKLSFTFLLIILESIGWILFPFVIGVAINDYLEGSYRGLILFGLLGFVTLVLMTVRRLYDTRLYSKIYEHIGLVSTKQNTQLSAKTARLNMLREIVEFFEHSMPELINSFAVLFGSLFFLAFLSIKVFIAALIVSVLIV
;
A
#
# COMPACT_ATOMS: atom_id res chain seq x y z
N MET A 1 -0.61 -7.96 -25.16
CA MET A 1 -1.07 -7.66 -23.79
C MET A 1 -0.16 -6.70 -23.03
N LEU A 2 1.18 -6.81 -23.10
CA LEU A 2 2.12 -5.90 -22.38
C LEU A 2 2.24 -4.45 -22.90
N GLN A 3 1.70 -4.13 -24.08
CA GLN A 3 1.81 -2.77 -24.66
C GLN A 3 0.76 -1.77 -24.15
N MET A 4 -0.34 -2.23 -23.55
CA MET A 4 -1.41 -1.35 -23.04
C MET A 4 -1.03 -0.61 -21.73
N PHE A 5 0.03 -1.04 -21.04
CA PHE A 5 0.48 -0.41 -19.77
C PHE A 5 1.57 0.66 -19.94
N LYS A 6 2.05 0.91 -21.17
CA LYS A 6 3.11 1.93 -21.42
C LYS A 6 2.77 3.35 -20.93
N PRO A 7 1.54 3.88 -21.07
CA PRO A 7 1.27 5.26 -20.66
C PRO A 7 1.09 5.43 -19.13
N TYR A 8 0.94 4.35 -18.36
CA TYR A 8 0.71 4.42 -16.90
C TYR A 8 1.92 4.06 -16.04
N LYS A 9 3.07 3.75 -16.64
CA LYS A 9 4.31 3.37 -15.92
C LYS A 9 4.74 4.37 -14.85
N TYR A 10 4.63 5.66 -15.14
CA TYR A 10 4.99 6.72 -14.19
C TYR A 10 4.01 6.80 -13.00
N LYS A 11 2.74 6.50 -13.24
CA LYS A 11 1.70 6.48 -12.20
C LYS A 11 1.86 5.28 -11.28
N LEU A 12 2.11 4.11 -11.87
CA LEU A 12 2.40 2.89 -11.13
C LEU A 12 3.66 3.07 -10.27
N SER A 13 4.75 3.57 -10.86
CA SER A 13 6.00 3.83 -10.14
C SER A 13 5.83 4.82 -8.98
N PHE A 14 4.97 5.83 -9.13
CA PHE A 14 4.69 6.79 -8.06
C PHE A 14 3.89 6.16 -6.91
N THR A 15 2.86 5.37 -7.21
CA THR A 15 2.10 4.61 -6.20
C THR A 15 3.00 3.62 -5.47
N PHE A 16 3.89 2.92 -6.18
CA PHE A 16 4.90 2.05 -5.57
C PHE A 16 5.82 2.80 -4.60
N LEU A 17 6.32 3.96 -5.01
CA LEU A 17 7.21 4.79 -4.17
C LEU A 17 6.47 5.27 -2.91
N LEU A 18 5.21 5.68 -3.04
CA LEU A 18 4.35 6.04 -1.90
C LEU A 18 4.12 4.86 -0.96
N ILE A 19 3.87 3.66 -1.46
CA ILE A 19 3.68 2.46 -0.64
C ILE A 19 4.95 2.11 0.14
N ILE A 20 6.12 2.24 -0.49
CA ILE A 20 7.41 2.00 0.17
C ILE A 20 7.63 3.04 1.28
N LEU A 21 7.41 4.33 1.00
CA LEU A 21 7.54 5.39 2.00
C LEU A 21 6.58 5.20 3.18
N GLU A 22 5.33 4.83 2.89
CA GLU A 22 4.32 4.55 3.92
C GLU A 22 4.73 3.36 4.79
N SER A 23 5.22 2.28 4.15
CA SER A 23 5.69 1.08 4.83
C SER A 23 6.90 1.36 5.73
N ILE A 24 7.86 2.18 5.28
CA ILE A 24 8.98 2.65 6.11
C ILE A 24 8.44 3.43 7.33
N GLY A 25 7.46 4.31 7.13
CA GLY A 25 6.79 5.02 8.21
C GLY A 25 6.22 4.07 9.27
N TRP A 26 5.43 3.08 8.84
CA TRP A 26 4.85 2.05 9.71
C TRP A 26 5.89 1.24 10.48
N ILE A 27 7.02 0.92 9.84
CA ILE A 27 8.15 0.23 10.49
C ILE A 27 8.84 1.12 11.53
N LEU A 28 8.98 2.42 11.25
CA LEU A 28 9.62 3.38 12.15
C LEU A 28 8.75 3.72 13.38
N PHE A 29 7.43 3.63 13.27
CA PHE A 29 6.50 3.92 14.36
C PHE A 29 6.88 3.22 15.68
N PRO A 30 6.98 1.88 15.76
CA PRO A 30 7.33 1.19 17.00
C PRO A 30 8.72 1.56 17.54
N PHE A 31 9.69 1.88 16.67
CA PHE A 31 11.00 2.34 17.10
C PHE A 31 10.94 3.74 17.75
N VAL A 32 10.29 4.68 17.07
CA VAL A 32 10.16 6.05 17.57
C VAL A 32 9.30 6.10 18.83
N ILE A 33 8.31 5.20 18.98
CA ILE A 33 7.58 5.01 20.24
C ILE A 33 8.55 4.60 21.37
N GLY A 34 9.43 3.63 21.12
CA GLY A 34 10.43 3.22 22.10
C GLY A 34 11.34 4.37 22.53
N VAL A 35 11.83 5.17 21.57
CA VAL A 35 12.64 6.37 21.84
C VAL A 35 11.83 7.41 22.60
N ALA A 36 10.57 7.66 22.23
CA ALA A 36 9.70 8.63 22.89
C ALA A 36 9.42 8.26 24.35
N ILE A 37 9.24 6.97 24.65
CA ILE A 37 9.08 6.48 26.01
C ILE A 37 10.35 6.71 26.82
N ASN A 38 11.52 6.32 26.29
CA ASN A 38 12.80 6.48 26.98
C ASN A 38 13.11 7.96 27.27
N ASP A 39 12.98 8.84 26.27
CA ASP A 39 13.19 10.27 26.42
C ASP A 39 12.26 10.87 27.48
N TYR A 40 10.98 10.46 27.48
CA TYR A 40 10.00 10.95 28.45
C TYR A 40 10.34 10.51 29.88
N LEU A 41 10.82 9.27 30.06
CA LEU A 41 11.30 8.77 31.35
C LEU A 41 12.54 9.55 31.85
N GLU A 42 13.37 10.04 30.93
CA GLU A 42 14.52 10.91 31.22
C GLU A 42 14.15 12.40 31.38
N GLY A 43 12.87 12.75 31.28
CA GLY A 43 12.37 14.12 31.42
C GLY A 43 12.50 14.99 30.16
N SER A 44 12.84 14.39 29.01
CA SER A 44 12.94 15.05 27.71
C SER A 44 11.68 14.83 26.87
N TYR A 45 11.20 15.88 26.19
CA TYR A 45 10.06 15.81 25.27
C TYR A 45 10.47 15.66 23.80
N ARG A 46 11.76 15.49 23.51
CA ARG A 46 12.28 15.44 22.13
C ARG A 46 11.73 14.23 21.37
N GLY A 47 11.75 13.05 21.99
CA GLY A 47 11.18 11.84 21.40
C GLY A 47 9.67 11.95 21.12
N LEU A 48 8.91 12.65 21.97
CA LEU A 48 7.48 12.93 21.75
C LEU A 48 7.25 13.84 20.52
N ILE A 49 8.08 14.87 20.34
CA ILE A 49 8.01 15.76 19.16
C ILE A 49 8.36 14.97 17.89
N LEU A 50 9.41 14.15 17.93
CA LEU A 50 9.81 13.28 16.81
C LEU A 50 8.68 12.30 16.44
N PHE A 51 8.03 11.71 17.44
CA PHE A 51 6.89 10.82 17.25
C PHE A 51 5.71 11.54 16.57
N GLY A 52 5.37 12.74 17.05
CA GLY A 52 4.32 13.56 16.44
C GLY A 52 4.63 13.93 14.99
N LEU A 53 5.89 14.29 14.70
CA LEU A 53 6.33 14.65 13.35
C LEU A 53 6.28 13.45 12.40
N LEU A 54 6.77 12.28 12.84
CA LEU A 54 6.65 11.04 12.09
C LEU A 54 5.19 10.73 11.76
N GLY A 55 4.31 10.80 12.77
CA GLY A 55 2.88 10.60 12.61
C GLY A 55 2.26 11.55 11.59
N PHE A 56 2.60 12.83 11.68
CA PHE A 56 2.13 13.84 10.73
C PHE A 56 2.58 13.55 9.29
N VAL A 57 3.87 13.21 9.08
CA VAL A 57 4.40 12.86 7.75
C VAL A 57 3.69 11.64 7.18
N THR A 58 3.50 10.59 7.99
CA THR A 58 2.78 9.39 7.54
C THR A 58 1.32 9.66 7.19
N LEU A 59 0.63 10.52 7.95
CA LEU A 59 -0.74 10.93 7.66
C LEU A 59 -0.83 11.67 6.32
N VAL A 60 0.11 12.60 6.06
CA VAL A 60 0.19 13.31 4.78
C VAL A 60 0.43 12.33 3.63
N LEU A 61 1.37 11.40 3.77
CA LEU A 61 1.64 10.37 2.74
C LEU A 61 0.40 9.54 2.45
N MET A 62 -0.30 9.08 3.49
CA MET A 62 -1.52 8.27 3.38
C MET A 62 -2.66 9.04 2.69
N THR A 63 -2.79 10.34 3.00
CA THR A 63 -3.80 11.22 2.40
C THR A 63 -3.50 11.49 0.93
N VAL A 64 -2.25 11.80 0.59
CA VAL A 64 -1.81 12.01 -0.79
C VAL A 64 -2.07 10.75 -1.60
N ARG A 65 -1.67 9.57 -1.11
CA ARG A 65 -1.93 8.30 -1.78
C ARG A 65 -3.43 8.09 -2.04
N ARG A 66 -4.27 8.29 -1.03
CA ARG A 66 -5.73 8.15 -1.15
C ARG A 66 -6.32 9.12 -2.18
N LEU A 67 -5.85 10.37 -2.24
CA LEU A 67 -6.31 11.35 -3.23
C LEU A 67 -5.87 11.00 -4.66
N TYR A 68 -4.63 10.52 -4.82
CA TYR A 68 -4.10 10.08 -6.11
C TYR A 68 -4.85 8.86 -6.64
N ASP A 69 -5.12 7.90 -5.76
CA ASP A 69 -5.95 6.74 -6.05
C ASP A 69 -7.34 7.25 -6.44
N THR A 70 -8.13 7.86 -5.54
CA THR A 70 -9.53 8.26 -5.82
C THR A 70 -9.71 9.05 -7.13
N ARG A 71 -8.82 10.00 -7.47
CA ARG A 71 -8.92 10.78 -8.72
C ARG A 71 -8.58 9.98 -9.98
N LEU A 72 -7.82 8.89 -9.86
CA LEU A 72 -7.52 7.94 -10.94
C LEU A 72 -8.77 7.15 -11.32
N TYR A 73 -9.35 6.49 -10.31
CA TYR A 73 -10.48 5.58 -10.49
C TYR A 73 -11.68 6.33 -11.06
N SER A 74 -11.97 7.55 -10.57
CA SER A 74 -13.08 8.35 -11.11
C SER A 74 -12.95 8.63 -12.61
N LYS A 75 -11.73 8.86 -13.13
CA LYS A 75 -11.50 9.08 -14.57
C LYS A 75 -11.58 7.78 -15.39
N ILE A 76 -11.19 6.65 -14.81
CA ILE A 76 -11.28 5.35 -15.46
C ILE A 76 -12.75 4.90 -15.56
N TYR A 77 -13.53 5.09 -14.49
CA TYR A 77 -14.97 4.81 -14.48
C TYR A 77 -15.74 5.61 -15.53
N GLU A 78 -15.43 6.91 -15.68
CA GLU A 78 -16.05 7.77 -16.69
C GLU A 78 -15.72 7.32 -18.13
N HIS A 79 -14.49 6.87 -18.36
CA HIS A 79 -14.05 6.39 -19.68
C HIS A 79 -14.69 5.05 -20.07
N ILE A 80 -14.87 4.13 -19.12
CA ILE A 80 -15.51 2.83 -19.40
C ILE A 80 -17.01 3.03 -19.71
N GLY A 81 -17.69 3.99 -19.05
CA GLY A 81 -19.09 4.32 -19.33
C GLY A 81 -19.34 4.77 -20.78
N LEU A 82 -18.40 5.49 -21.38
CA LEU A 82 -18.52 6.03 -22.76
C LEU A 82 -18.23 5.00 -23.86
N VAL A 83 -17.40 3.99 -23.59
CA VAL A 83 -17.04 2.94 -24.56
C VAL A 83 -18.17 1.91 -24.72
N SER A 84 -18.95 1.66 -23.66
CA SER A 84 -20.09 0.73 -23.67
C SER A 84 -21.24 1.16 -24.60
N THR A 85 -21.36 2.45 -24.95
CA THR A 85 -22.50 2.96 -25.73
C THR A 85 -22.32 2.83 -27.26
N LYS A 86 -21.11 2.56 -27.77
CA LYS A 86 -20.78 2.87 -29.18
C LYS A 86 -20.65 1.72 -30.18
N GLN A 87 -20.86 0.45 -29.83
CA GLN A 87 -20.26 -0.61 -30.67
C GLN A 87 -21.18 -1.80 -30.99
N ASN A 88 -21.72 -1.78 -32.21
CA ASN A 88 -22.73 -2.67 -32.80
C ASN A 88 -22.14 -3.97 -33.41
N THR A 89 -21.88 -4.99 -32.57
CA THR A 89 -21.63 -6.39 -32.97
C THR A 89 -22.23 -7.33 -31.91
N GLN A 90 -22.50 -8.61 -32.26
CA GLN A 90 -23.27 -9.58 -31.43
C GLN A 90 -23.01 -9.40 -29.92
N LEU A 91 -24.07 -8.96 -29.24
CA LEU A 91 -24.04 -8.34 -27.92
C LEU A 91 -23.36 -9.22 -26.86
N SER A 92 -23.54 -10.55 -26.94
CA SER A 92 -23.14 -11.49 -25.88
C SER A 92 -21.61 -11.67 -25.76
N ALA A 93 -20.93 -12.07 -26.85
CA ALA A 93 -19.49 -12.34 -26.80
C ALA A 93 -18.65 -11.08 -26.57
N LYS A 94 -19.14 -9.92 -27.00
CA LYS A 94 -18.49 -8.63 -26.83
C LYS A 94 -18.64 -8.10 -25.40
N THR A 95 -19.84 -8.20 -24.84
CA THR A 95 -20.11 -7.81 -23.44
C THR A 95 -19.29 -8.68 -22.49
N ALA A 96 -19.21 -9.99 -22.73
CA ALA A 96 -18.37 -10.89 -21.94
C ALA A 96 -16.89 -10.50 -21.98
N ARG A 97 -16.31 -10.24 -23.16
CA ARG A 97 -14.90 -9.82 -23.27
C ARG A 97 -14.62 -8.46 -22.64
N LEU A 98 -15.54 -7.50 -22.78
CA LEU A 98 -15.41 -6.19 -22.15
C LEU A 98 -15.51 -6.29 -20.62
N ASN A 99 -16.37 -7.16 -20.11
CA ASN A 99 -16.51 -7.38 -18.68
C ASN A 99 -15.24 -8.02 -18.09
N MET A 100 -14.69 -9.04 -18.76
CA MET A 100 -13.41 -9.65 -18.32
C MET A 100 -12.24 -8.66 -18.37
N LEU A 101 -12.18 -7.77 -19.37
CA LEU A 101 -11.15 -6.72 -19.42
C LEU A 101 -11.32 -5.69 -18.31
N ARG A 102 -12.56 -5.35 -17.94
CA ARG A 102 -12.86 -4.47 -16.80
C ARG A 102 -12.39 -5.10 -15.48
N GLU A 103 -12.68 -6.38 -15.28
CA GLU A 103 -12.31 -7.13 -14.09
C GLU A 103 -10.79 -7.25 -13.94
N ILE A 104 -10.05 -7.49 -15.04
CA ILE A 104 -8.58 -7.46 -15.03
C ILE A 104 -8.06 -6.07 -14.65
N VAL A 105 -8.65 -5.00 -15.19
CA VAL A 105 -8.24 -3.63 -14.83
C VAL A 105 -8.53 -3.33 -13.37
N GLU A 106 -9.72 -3.66 -12.86
CA GLU A 106 -10.10 -3.51 -11.45
C GLU A 106 -9.18 -4.29 -10.51
N PHE A 107 -8.76 -5.51 -10.90
CA PHE A 107 -7.78 -6.28 -10.13
C PHE A 107 -6.41 -5.58 -10.06
N PHE A 108 -5.92 -5.05 -11.18
CA PHE A 108 -4.66 -4.30 -11.20
C PHE A 108 -4.74 -2.99 -10.42
N GLU A 109 -5.93 -2.42 -10.33
CA GLU A 109 -6.18 -1.19 -9.60
C GLU A 109 -6.28 -1.47 -8.10
N HIS A 110 -7.14 -2.39 -7.65
CA HIS A 110 -7.37 -2.63 -6.23
C HIS A 110 -6.52 -3.74 -5.62
N SER A 111 -6.54 -4.94 -6.21
CA SER A 111 -5.95 -6.13 -5.60
C SER A 111 -4.42 -6.12 -5.66
N MET A 112 -3.84 -5.61 -6.74
CA MET A 112 -2.37 -5.53 -6.89
C MET A 112 -1.72 -4.64 -5.81
N PRO A 113 -2.17 -3.38 -5.60
CA PRO A 113 -1.64 -2.56 -4.50
C PRO A 113 -1.85 -3.17 -3.12
N GLU A 114 -2.99 -3.84 -2.89
CA GLU A 114 -3.28 -4.50 -1.62
C GLU A 114 -2.34 -5.67 -1.34
N LEU A 115 -2.03 -6.48 -2.36
CA LEU A 115 -1.01 -7.54 -2.27
C LEU A 115 0.36 -6.95 -1.96
N ILE A 116 0.78 -5.91 -2.68
CA ILE A 116 2.09 -5.26 -2.45
C ILE A 116 2.17 -4.71 -1.02
N ASN A 117 1.11 -4.06 -0.54
CA ASN A 117 1.03 -3.56 0.82
C ASN A 117 1.12 -4.69 1.85
N SER A 118 0.40 -5.79 1.62
CA SER A 118 0.43 -6.96 2.50
C SER A 118 1.84 -7.57 2.60
N PHE A 119 2.53 -7.71 1.47
CA PHE A 119 3.92 -8.15 1.46
C PHE A 119 4.84 -7.16 2.17
N ALA A 120 4.69 -5.85 1.92
CA ALA A 120 5.52 -4.83 2.55
C ALA A 120 5.36 -4.81 4.07
N VAL A 121 4.13 -4.94 4.58
CA VAL A 121 3.83 -5.03 6.02
C VAL A 121 4.38 -6.33 6.62
N LEU A 122 4.20 -7.46 5.94
CA LEU A 122 4.71 -8.76 6.41
C LEU A 122 6.23 -8.76 6.52
N PHE A 123 6.94 -8.39 5.45
CA PHE A 123 8.40 -8.34 5.47
C PHE A 123 8.92 -7.23 6.39
N GLY A 124 8.25 -6.08 6.40
CA GLY A 124 8.59 -4.95 7.25
C GLY A 124 8.52 -5.29 8.73
N SER A 125 7.44 -5.94 9.17
CA SER A 125 7.26 -6.37 10.55
C SER A 125 8.28 -7.44 10.98
N LEU A 126 8.55 -8.43 10.13
CA LEU A 126 9.57 -9.46 10.39
C LEU A 126 10.97 -8.85 10.50
N PHE A 127 11.34 -7.99 9.55
CA PHE A 127 12.62 -7.28 9.57
C PHE A 127 12.75 -6.42 10.82
N PHE A 128 11.70 -5.67 11.17
CA PHE A 128 11.68 -4.83 12.35
C PHE A 128 11.87 -5.63 13.65
N LEU A 129 11.13 -6.73 13.80
CA LEU A 129 11.21 -7.59 14.97
C LEU A 129 12.60 -8.22 15.10
N ALA A 130 13.18 -8.67 13.99
CA ALA A 130 14.54 -9.20 13.95
C ALA A 130 15.59 -8.14 14.33
N PHE A 131 15.40 -6.89 13.88
CA PHE A 131 16.28 -5.76 14.22
C PHE A 131 16.20 -5.41 15.71
N LEU A 132 15.02 -5.47 16.32
CA LEU A 132 14.82 -5.13 17.73
C LEU A 132 15.33 -6.22 18.69
N SER A 133 15.01 -7.49 18.41
CA SER A 133 15.51 -8.61 19.21
C SER A 133 15.42 -9.92 18.45
N ILE A 134 16.59 -10.44 18.07
CA ILE A 134 16.69 -11.73 17.37
C ILE A 134 16.10 -12.89 18.18
N LYS A 135 16.17 -12.83 19.52
CA LYS A 135 15.61 -13.86 20.41
C LYS A 135 14.09 -13.89 20.34
N VAL A 136 13.45 -12.71 20.38
CA VAL A 136 11.99 -12.59 20.27
C VAL A 136 11.52 -12.98 18.88
N PHE A 137 12.28 -12.62 17.84
CA PHE A 137 12.00 -13.02 16.47
C PHE A 137 11.96 -14.55 16.28
N ILE A 138 12.98 -15.27 16.77
CA ILE A 138 13.04 -16.73 16.69
C ILE A 138 11.88 -17.36 17.48
N ALA A 139 11.60 -16.85 18.69
CA ALA A 139 10.49 -17.34 19.50
C ALA A 139 9.13 -17.15 18.78
N ALA A 140 8.91 -15.99 18.15
CA ALA A 140 7.71 -15.72 17.37
C ALA A 140 7.55 -16.69 16.20
N LEU A 141 8.64 -16.98 15.46
CA LEU A 141 8.60 -17.96 14.37
C LEU A 141 8.25 -19.37 14.84
N ILE A 142 8.83 -19.81 15.97
CA ILE A 142 8.52 -21.12 16.55
C ILE A 142 7.03 -21.22 16.90
N VAL A 143 6.49 -20.18 17.55
CA VAL A 143 5.07 -20.14 17.91
C VAL A 143 4.17 -20.13 16.68
N SER A 144 4.51 -19.37 15.64
CA SER A 144 3.73 -19.36 14.39
C SER A 144 3.67 -20.73 13.71
N VAL A 145 4.75 -21.51 13.74
CA VAL A 145 4.77 -22.87 13.19
C VAL A 145 4.01 -23.86 14.07
N LEU A 146 3.98 -23.66 15.38
CA LEU A 146 3.24 -24.54 16.31
C LEU A 146 1.71 -24.32 16.28
N ILE A 147 1.26 -23.13 15.88
CA ILE A 147 -0.17 -22.79 15.79
C ILE A 147 -0.81 -23.30 14.49
N VAL A 148 -0.02 -23.46 13.43
CA VAL A 148 -0.44 -23.99 12.12
C VAL A 148 -0.45 -25.52 12.15
#